data_AF-A0A661C3J1-F1
#
_entry.id   AF-A0A661C3J1-F1
#
_cell.length_a   1.000
_cell.length_b   1.000
_cell.length_c   1.000
_cell.angle_alpha   90.00
_cell.angle_beta   90.00
_cell.angle_gamma   90.00
#
_symmetry.space_group_name_H-M   'P 1'
#
loop_
_entity.id
_entity.type
_entity.pdbx_description
1 polymer ?
#
loop_
_entity_poly.entity_id
_entity_poly.type
_entity_poly.pdbx_seq_one_letter_code
_entity_poly.pdbx_strand_id
1 'polypeptide(L)'
;MEEKELKLSIDLTPAEPLWKLAPTRDENGGPVSDVLMIIPKLKTRSEQHIKDTLANIEFALKQFNNEILFANMDMKLNTLWVSFKAVPGVYVDIVATLKTNVPEAVLVGDSHSRLHKD
;
A
#
# COMPACT_ATOMS: atom_id res chain seq x y z
N MET A 1 -42.39 7.80 -1.72
CA MET A 1 -41.13 7.30 -2.29
C MET A 1 -40.17 8.47 -2.24
N GLU A 2 -39.38 8.58 -1.17
CA GLU A 2 -38.48 9.73 -0.97
C GLU A 2 -37.24 9.55 -1.86
N GLU A 3 -37.04 10.49 -2.78
CA GLU A 3 -35.79 10.62 -3.51
C GLU A 3 -34.68 11.02 -2.53
N LYS A 4 -33.78 10.07 -2.25
CA LYS A 4 -32.58 10.33 -1.47
C LYS A 4 -31.63 11.15 -2.35
N GLU A 5 -31.62 12.46 -2.13
CA GLU A 5 -30.61 13.37 -2.69
C GLU A 5 -29.21 12.91 -2.25
N LEU A 6 -28.45 12.35 -3.20
CA LEU A 6 -27.05 12.00 -3.00
C LEU A 6 -26.25 13.30 -2.91
N LYS A 7 -25.99 13.78 -1.68
CA LYS A 7 -25.04 14.86 -1.44
C LYS A 7 -23.62 14.39 -1.77
N LEU A 8 -23.18 14.68 -2.99
CA LEU A 8 -21.77 14.63 -3.37
C LEU A 8 -21.05 15.80 -2.68
N SER A 9 -20.48 15.57 -1.50
CA SER A 9 -19.50 16.49 -0.92
C SER A 9 -18.19 16.35 -1.71
N ILE A 10 -18.04 17.13 -2.78
CA ILE A 10 -16.81 17.29 -3.55
C ILE A 10 -15.96 18.37 -2.87
N ASP A 11 -15.65 18.20 -1.59
CA ASP A 11 -14.53 18.94 -1.01
C ASP A 11 -13.26 18.17 -1.39
N LEU A 12 -12.68 18.52 -2.54
CA LEU A 12 -11.38 18.05 -3.02
C LEU A 12 -10.24 18.71 -2.23
N THR A 13 -10.40 18.85 -0.91
CA THR A 13 -9.26 19.27 -0.08
C THR A 13 -8.29 18.08 -0.03
N PRO A 14 -7.05 18.25 -0.53
CA PRO A 14 -6.09 17.17 -0.50
C PRO A 14 -5.87 16.77 0.96
N ALA A 15 -5.92 15.47 1.25
CA ALA A 15 -5.29 14.96 2.46
C ALA A 15 -3.81 15.40 2.45
N GLU A 16 -3.19 15.45 3.63
CA GLU A 16 -1.75 15.74 3.69
C GLU A 16 -1.01 14.75 2.76
N PRO A 17 -0.28 15.26 1.76
CA PRO A 17 0.19 14.39 0.70
C PRO A 17 1.31 13.49 1.23
N LEU A 18 1.26 12.21 0.87
CA LEU A 18 2.19 11.17 1.33
C LEU A 18 3.66 11.54 1.17
N TRP A 19 4.05 12.34 0.16
CA TRP A 19 5.44 12.79 -0.02
C TRP A 19 5.97 13.66 1.13
N LYS A 20 5.09 14.23 1.96
CA LYS A 20 5.49 14.94 3.19
C LYS A 20 5.76 14.00 4.36
N LEU A 21 5.19 12.79 4.32
CA LEU A 21 5.28 11.80 5.40
C LEU A 21 6.36 10.75 5.10
N ALA A 22 6.51 10.36 3.83
CA ALA A 22 7.49 9.38 3.40
C ALA A 22 8.89 9.99 3.33
N PRO A 23 9.93 9.27 3.81
CA PRO A 23 11.31 9.72 3.70
C PRO A 23 11.74 9.73 2.24
N THR A 24 12.47 10.77 1.83
CA THR A 24 13.06 10.87 0.49
C THR A 24 14.51 10.37 0.44
N ARG A 25 15.10 10.14 1.61
CA ARG A 25 16.47 9.68 1.81
C ARG A 25 16.52 8.68 2.97
N ASP A 26 17.40 7.69 2.88
CA ASP A 26 17.69 6.82 4.02
C ASP A 26 18.60 7.52 5.05
N GLU A 27 18.93 6.81 6.13
CA GLU A 27 19.80 7.29 7.22
C GLU A 27 21.22 7.71 6.77
N ASN A 28 21.68 7.23 5.60
CA ASN A 28 22.98 7.52 5.02
C ASN A 28 22.90 8.54 3.85
N GLY A 29 21.72 9.11 3.57
CA GLY A 29 21.48 9.98 2.42
C GLY A 29 21.29 9.23 1.08
N GLY A 30 21.16 7.91 1.13
CA GLY A 30 20.91 7.04 -0.01
C GLY A 30 19.49 7.21 -0.60
N PRO A 31 19.28 6.76 -1.85
CA PRO A 31 17.98 6.83 -2.49
C PRO A 31 16.96 5.89 -1.84
N VAL A 32 15.70 6.33 -1.83
CA VAL A 32 14.53 5.56 -1.36
C VAL A 32 13.72 5.11 -2.56
N SER A 33 13.16 3.91 -2.47
CA SER A 33 12.19 3.37 -3.42
C SER A 33 10.85 3.16 -2.74
N ASP A 34 9.77 3.21 -3.52
CA ASP A 34 8.41 3.06 -3.02
C ASP A 34 7.68 1.93 -3.75
N VAL A 35 6.77 1.28 -3.03
CA VAL A 35 5.75 0.42 -3.61
C VAL A 35 4.37 0.82 -3.08
N LEU A 36 3.41 0.85 -3.99
CA LEU A 36 2.00 1.12 -3.68
C LEU A 36 1.16 -0.11 -4.03
N MET A 37 0.37 -0.57 -3.09
CA MET A 37 -0.60 -1.65 -3.27
C MET A 37 -2.02 -1.19 -2.92
N ILE A 38 -3.01 -1.70 -3.63
CA ILE A 38 -4.44 -1.55 -3.30
C ILE A 38 -4.92 -2.88 -2.70
N ILE A 39 -5.64 -2.85 -1.58
CA ILE A 39 -6.27 -4.01 -0.96
C ILE A 39 -7.80 -3.89 -1.14
N PRO A 40 -8.38 -4.43 -2.21
CA PRO A 40 -9.74 -4.11 -2.60
C PRO A 40 -10.75 -4.43 -1.50
N LYS A 41 -11.66 -3.47 -1.25
CA LYS A 41 -12.80 -3.63 -0.32
C LYS A 41 -12.44 -3.85 1.15
N LEU A 42 -11.17 -3.71 1.56
CA LEU A 42 -10.73 -4.02 2.93
C LEU A 42 -11.59 -3.33 4.00
N LYS A 43 -11.84 -2.03 3.89
CA LYS A 43 -12.68 -1.25 4.83
C LYS A 43 -14.14 -1.72 4.96
N THR A 44 -14.63 -2.53 4.03
CA THR A 44 -16.00 -3.06 4.04
C THR A 44 -16.07 -4.50 4.57
N ARG A 45 -14.93 -5.11 4.89
CA ARG A 45 -14.84 -6.44 5.49
C ARG A 45 -15.13 -6.37 6.98
N SER A 46 -15.33 -7.54 7.60
CA SER A 46 -15.46 -7.66 9.05
C SER A 46 -14.22 -7.11 9.77
N GLU A 47 -14.39 -6.58 10.98
CA GLU A 47 -13.30 -6.08 11.80
C GLU A 47 -12.18 -7.12 12.01
N GLN A 48 -12.54 -8.39 12.21
CA GLN A 48 -11.56 -9.47 12.36
C GLN A 48 -10.66 -9.59 11.13
N HIS A 49 -11.25 -9.67 9.95
CA HIS A 49 -10.51 -9.72 8.69
C HIS A 49 -9.60 -8.50 8.50
N ILE A 50 -10.05 -7.29 8.87
CA ILE A 50 -9.20 -6.10 8.81
C ILE A 50 -7.97 -6.26 9.72
N LYS A 51 -8.17 -6.72 10.95
CA LYS A 51 -7.08 -6.97 11.91
C LYS A 51 -6.11 -8.03 11.39
N ASP A 52 -6.63 -9.12 10.84
CA ASP A 52 -5.83 -10.22 10.29
C ASP A 52 -4.99 -9.72 9.10
N THR A 53 -5.59 -8.96 8.18
CA THR A 53 -4.86 -8.37 7.04
C THR A 53 -3.77 -7.41 7.53
N LEU A 54 -4.04 -6.54 8.51
CA LEU A 54 -3.04 -5.63 9.07
C LEU A 54 -1.89 -6.39 9.75
N ALA A 55 -2.20 -7.44 10.51
CA ALA A 55 -1.19 -8.30 11.13
C ALA A 55 -0.34 -9.03 10.10
N ASN A 56 -0.93 -9.50 9.00
CA ASN A 56 -0.22 -10.14 7.89
C ASN A 56 0.70 -9.16 7.15
N ILE A 57 0.27 -7.90 6.95
CA ILE A 57 1.12 -6.84 6.40
C ILE A 57 2.30 -6.59 7.34
N GLU A 58 2.05 -6.41 8.63
CA GLU A 58 3.09 -6.16 9.63
C GLU A 58 4.10 -7.33 9.67
N PHE A 59 3.61 -8.57 9.66
CA PHE A 59 4.44 -9.77 9.62
C PHE A 59 5.31 -9.84 8.35
N ALA A 60 4.74 -9.51 7.19
CA ALA A 60 5.48 -9.46 5.93
C ALA A 60 6.60 -8.40 5.96
N LEU A 61 6.29 -7.18 6.41
CA LEU A 61 7.26 -6.08 6.42
C LEU A 61 8.34 -6.24 7.48
N LYS A 62 8.06 -6.92 8.60
CA LYS A 62 9.06 -7.21 9.65
C LYS A 62 10.24 -8.06 9.17
N GLN A 63 10.08 -8.79 8.07
CA GLN A 63 11.17 -9.56 7.47
C GLN A 63 12.23 -8.66 6.81
N PHE A 64 11.91 -7.38 6.61
CA PHE A 64 12.73 -6.36 5.94
C PHE A 64 13.02 -5.17 6.87
N ASN A 65 13.11 -5.39 8.19
CA ASN A 65 13.25 -4.31 9.20
C ASN A 65 14.42 -3.35 8.94
N ASN A 66 15.48 -3.80 8.26
CA ASN A 66 16.65 -2.97 7.99
C ASN A 66 16.48 -2.12 6.72
N GLU A 67 15.56 -2.52 5.84
CA GLU A 67 15.32 -1.93 4.53
C GLU A 67 14.09 -1.02 4.53
N ILE A 68 13.04 -1.36 5.29
CA ILE A 68 11.81 -0.59 5.39
C ILE A 68 12.06 0.70 6.17
N LEU A 69 11.72 1.82 5.54
CA LEU A 69 11.87 3.15 6.13
C LEU A 69 10.53 3.72 6.57
N PHE A 70 9.44 3.34 5.88
CA PHE A 70 8.10 3.82 6.17
C PHE A 70 7.06 2.87 5.61
N ALA A 71 5.95 2.70 6.32
CA ALA A 71 4.77 2.00 5.83
C ALA A 71 3.50 2.70 6.31
N ASN A 72 2.55 2.91 5.41
CA ASN A 72 1.28 3.54 5.72
C ASN A 72 0.12 2.81 5.04
N MET A 73 -0.87 2.46 5.84
CA MET A 73 -2.13 1.90 5.37
C MET A 73 -3.22 2.99 5.42
N ASP A 74 -3.61 3.52 4.27
CA ASP A 74 -4.76 4.41 4.16
C ASP A 74 -6.04 3.57 4.03
N MET A 75 -6.81 3.50 5.12
CA MET A 75 -8.07 2.77 5.18
C MET A 75 -9.22 3.44 4.41
N LYS A 76 -9.13 4.73 4.07
CA LYS A 76 -10.15 5.39 3.25
C LYS A 76 -10.06 4.91 1.80
N LEU A 77 -8.83 4.76 1.30
CA LEU A 77 -8.53 4.30 -0.07
C LEU A 77 -8.30 2.79 -0.17
N ASN A 78 -8.08 2.12 0.96
CA ASN A 78 -7.54 0.77 1.05
C ASN A 78 -6.18 0.63 0.33
N THR A 79 -5.27 1.58 0.54
CA THR A 79 -3.95 1.58 -0.09
C THR A 79 -2.84 1.43 0.93
N LEU A 80 -1.91 0.52 0.64
CA LEU A 80 -0.68 0.33 1.38
C LEU A 80 0.47 1.00 0.61
N TRP A 81 1.07 2.02 1.20
CA TRP A 81 2.33 2.63 0.75
C TRP A 81 3.48 2.08 1.59
N VAL A 82 4.57 1.67 0.94
CA VAL A 82 5.78 1.23 1.63
C VAL A 82 7.00 1.88 0.97
N SER A 83 7.81 2.57 1.77
CA SER A 83 9.09 3.16 1.36
C SER A 83 10.24 2.36 1.95
N PHE A 84 11.26 2.07 1.16
CA PHE A 84 12.39 1.23 1.54
C PHE A 84 13.70 1.67 0.87
N LYS A 85 14.84 1.26 1.43
CA LYS A 85 16.18 1.51 0.87
C LYS A 85 16.28 0.94 -0.55
N ALA A 86 16.76 1.74 -1.51
CA ALA A 86 16.86 1.31 -2.91
C ALA A 86 18.06 0.35 -3.15
N VAL A 87 17.94 -0.87 -2.63
CA VAL A 87 18.93 -1.95 -2.76
C VAL A 87 18.45 -2.98 -3.80
N PRO A 88 19.34 -3.53 -4.65
CA PRO A 88 18.96 -4.53 -5.64
C PRO A 88 18.22 -5.74 -5.03
N GLY A 89 17.16 -6.20 -5.68
CA GLY A 89 16.38 -7.38 -5.27
C GLY A 89 15.26 -7.09 -4.26
N VAL A 90 15.48 -6.15 -3.34
CA VAL A 90 14.57 -5.90 -2.20
C VAL A 90 13.13 -5.58 -2.62
N TYR A 91 12.93 -4.83 -3.71
CA TYR A 91 11.59 -4.55 -4.24
C TYR A 91 10.80 -5.83 -4.54
N VAL A 92 11.44 -6.78 -5.23
CA VAL A 92 10.80 -8.04 -5.65
C VAL A 92 10.46 -8.88 -4.42
N ASP A 93 11.38 -8.95 -3.46
CA ASP A 93 11.19 -9.74 -2.24
C ASP A 93 10.07 -9.16 -1.38
N ILE A 94 9.99 -7.83 -1.22
CA ILE A 94 8.91 -7.15 -0.51
C ILE A 94 7.57 -7.45 -1.19
N VAL A 95 7.48 -7.25 -2.51
CA VAL A 95 6.24 -7.48 -3.27
C VAL A 95 5.79 -8.93 -3.17
N ALA A 96 6.71 -9.88 -3.36
CA ALA A 96 6.40 -11.31 -3.29
C ALA A 96 5.93 -11.74 -1.89
N THR A 97 6.61 -11.24 -0.84
CA THR A 97 6.26 -11.53 0.56
C THR A 97 4.91 -10.93 0.92
N LEU A 98 4.63 -9.68 0.53
CA LEU A 98 3.33 -9.05 0.72
C LEU A 98 2.22 -9.81 0.00
N LYS A 99 2.42 -10.19 -1.27
CA LYS A 99 1.46 -10.98 -2.05
C LYS A 99 1.20 -12.36 -1.46
N THR A 100 2.21 -12.98 -0.86
CA THR A 100 2.06 -14.29 -0.20
C THR A 100 1.20 -14.19 1.06
N ASN A 101 1.38 -13.13 1.85
CA ASN A 101 0.67 -12.93 3.13
C ASN A 101 -0.69 -12.24 2.98
N VAL A 102 -0.87 -11.45 1.92
CA VAL A 102 -2.11 -10.72 1.58
C VAL A 102 -2.42 -10.92 0.09
N PRO A 103 -2.96 -12.09 -0.30
CA PRO A 103 -3.16 -12.45 -1.70
C PRO A 103 -4.06 -11.49 -2.48
N GLU A 104 -5.01 -10.83 -1.80
CA GLU A 104 -5.92 -9.85 -2.38
C GLU A 104 -5.25 -8.50 -2.69
N ALA A 105 -4.06 -8.21 -2.16
CA ALA A 105 -3.34 -6.97 -2.44
C ALA A 105 -2.97 -6.92 -3.92
N VAL A 106 -3.12 -5.77 -4.57
CA VAL A 106 -2.85 -5.54 -5.99
C VAL A 106 -1.78 -4.48 -6.13
N LEU A 107 -0.70 -4.80 -6.83
CA LEU A 107 0.40 -3.87 -7.08
C LEU A 107 -0.05 -2.77 -8.06
N VAL A 108 0.22 -1.51 -7.71
CA VAL A 108 -0.02 -0.37 -8.59
C VAL A 108 1.19 -0.20 -9.52
N GLY A 109 0.94 0.01 -10.81
CA GLY A 109 1.99 0.11 -11.83
C GLY A 109 2.46 -1.23 -12.40
N ASP A 110 1.81 -2.34 -12.00
CA ASP A 110 2.08 -3.67 -12.57
C ASP A 110 1.68 -3.71 -14.06
N SER A 111 2.68 -3.48 -14.91
CA SER A 111 2.54 -3.48 -16.36
C SER A 111 2.45 -4.90 -16.95
N HIS A 112 2.70 -5.95 -16.16
CA HIS A 112 2.68 -7.32 -16.66
C HIS A 112 1.27 -7.87 -16.92
N SER A 113 0.24 -7.32 -16.29
CA SER A 113 -1.15 -7.77 -16.48
C SER A 113 -1.73 -7.49 -17.88
N ARG A 114 -1.06 -6.71 -18.73
CA ARG A 114 -1.54 -6.36 -20.08
C ARG A 114 -0.76 -6.98 -21.24
N LEU A 115 0.30 -7.75 -20.98
CA LEU A 115 1.18 -8.29 -22.02
C LEU A 115 0.92 -9.76 -22.39
N HIS A 116 0.01 -10.44 -21.70
CA HIS A 116 -0.43 -11.79 -22.08
C HIS A 116 -1.89 -11.79 -22.52
N LYS A 117 -2.11 -11.30 -23.75
CA LYS A 117 -3.36 -11.54 -24.48
C LYS A 117 -3.03 -11.65 -25.97
N ASP A 118 -2.30 -12.70 -26.32
CA ASP A 118 -2.19 -13.23 -27.69
C ASP A 118 -2.95 -14.55 -27.76
#